data_AF-A0AAW0M601-F1
#
_entry.id   AF-A0AAW0M601-F1
#
_cell.length_a   1.000
_cell.length_b   1.000
_cell.length_c   1.000
_cell.angle_alpha   90.00
_cell.angle_beta   90.00
_cell.angle_gamma   90.00
#
_symmetry.space_group_name_H-M   'P 1'
#
loop_
_entity.id
_entity.type
_entity.pdbx_description
1 polymer ?
#
loop_
_entity_poly.entity_id
_entity_poly.type
_entity_poly.pdbx_seq_one_letter_code
_entity_poly.pdbx_strand_id
1 'polypeptide(L)'
;MNLNYKILLLIALCICNAESEDPSGQFCNTDTNIGSGSQISANIDRLLAELVSKTSSNGFIATSYGKNQDQVFGLGQCRGDVSSKDCSSCIQDAAKQIRQRCPNQADARIWYDHCFLRYNNKRYIGEIDTSFGIFYWNVENVTDPENFNKELGTLMDQIKAQTVETNNEGLGKGETKLSSFVTLYALVQCTRDLSQID
;
A
#
# COMPACT_ATOMS: atom_id res chain seq x y z
N MET A 1 7.44 64.77 -21.54
CA MET A 1 7.41 63.32 -21.84
C MET A 1 7.46 62.58 -20.50
N ASN A 2 6.30 62.15 -19.99
CA ASN A 2 6.22 61.34 -18.77
C ASN A 2 6.15 59.87 -19.17
N LEU A 3 7.19 59.10 -18.85
CA LEU A 3 7.27 57.68 -19.19
C LEU A 3 6.74 56.84 -18.02
N ASN A 4 5.49 56.38 -18.15
CA ASN A 4 4.86 55.46 -17.22
C ASN A 4 5.47 54.06 -17.36
N TYR A 5 6.24 53.60 -16.38
CA TYR A 5 6.65 52.20 -16.28
C TYR A 5 5.57 51.41 -15.53
N LYS A 6 4.83 50.56 -16.25
CA LYS A 6 3.97 49.53 -15.63
C LYS A 6 4.87 48.36 -15.21
N ILE A 7 5.07 48.20 -13.91
CA ILE A 7 5.72 47.02 -13.33
C ILE A 7 4.68 45.88 -13.32
N LEU A 8 4.91 44.87 -14.15
CA LEU A 8 4.09 43.65 -14.18
C LEU A 8 4.68 42.65 -13.18
N LEU A 9 4.04 42.48 -12.01
CA LEU A 9 4.38 41.44 -11.04
C LEU A 9 3.90 40.08 -11.57
N LEU A 10 4.81 39.29 -12.14
CA LEU A 10 4.58 37.88 -12.45
C LEU A 10 4.67 37.08 -11.13
N ILE A 11 3.51 36.77 -10.55
CA ILE A 11 3.40 35.82 -9.45
C ILE A 11 3.70 34.44 -10.02
N ALA A 12 4.93 33.97 -9.86
CA ALA A 12 5.27 32.58 -10.11
C ALA A 12 4.57 31.73 -9.04
N LEU A 13 3.37 31.24 -9.34
CA LEU A 13 2.75 30.15 -8.62
C LEU A 13 3.75 28.99 -8.68
N CYS A 14 4.40 28.70 -7.55
CA CYS A 14 5.15 27.47 -7.40
C CYS A 14 4.09 26.35 -7.42
N ILE A 15 3.81 25.83 -8.61
CA ILE A 15 2.99 24.65 -8.77
C ILE A 15 3.84 23.52 -8.19
N CYS A 16 3.62 23.19 -6.92
CA CYS A 16 4.03 21.90 -6.42
C CYS A 16 3.26 20.88 -7.27
N ASN A 17 3.90 20.35 -8.30
CA ASN A 17 3.42 19.13 -8.92
C ASN A 17 3.34 18.12 -7.76
N ALA A 18 2.14 17.64 -7.47
CA ALA A 18 1.99 16.47 -6.64
C ALA A 18 2.61 15.33 -7.46
N GLU A 19 3.87 15.01 -7.18
CA GLU A 19 4.50 13.81 -7.70
C GLU A 19 3.76 12.64 -7.04
N SER A 20 3.04 11.85 -7.84
CA SER A 20 2.52 10.57 -7.34
C SER A 20 3.73 9.68 -7.14
N GLU A 21 3.85 9.11 -5.95
CA GLU A 21 4.87 8.10 -5.68
C GLU A 21 4.69 6.94 -6.68
N ASP A 22 5.78 6.32 -7.12
CA ASP A 22 5.67 5.10 -7.93
C ASP A 22 5.34 3.91 -7.02
N PRO A 23 4.45 3.00 -7.43
CA PRO A 23 4.15 1.81 -6.64
C PRO A 23 5.40 0.95 -6.47
N SER A 24 5.61 0.43 -5.27
CA SER A 24 6.60 -0.61 -4.98
C SER A 24 6.32 -1.88 -5.78
N GLY A 25 5.09 -2.08 -6.26
CA GLY A 25 4.81 -3.01 -7.36
C GLY A 25 3.33 -3.30 -7.50
N GLN A 26 3.00 -4.17 -8.46
CA GLN A 26 1.62 -4.55 -8.76
C GLN A 26 1.51 -6.01 -9.20
N PHE A 27 0.32 -6.55 -9.06
CA PHE A 27 -0.07 -7.84 -9.60
C PHE A 27 -1.40 -7.68 -10.35
N CYS A 28 -1.42 -8.10 -11.61
CA CYS A 28 -2.63 -8.17 -12.44
C CYS A 28 -2.85 -9.62 -12.84
N ASN A 29 -3.92 -10.26 -12.35
CA ASN A 29 -4.21 -11.64 -12.69
C ASN A 29 -4.81 -11.74 -14.09
N THR A 30 -4.01 -12.15 -15.07
CA THR A 30 -4.41 -12.24 -16.48
C THR A 30 -5.49 -13.27 -16.74
N ASP A 31 -5.75 -14.20 -15.82
CA ASP A 31 -6.82 -15.20 -15.97
C ASP A 31 -8.19 -14.66 -15.55
N THR A 32 -8.26 -13.42 -15.09
CA THR A 32 -9.48 -12.76 -14.61
C THR A 32 -9.92 -11.58 -15.47
N ASN A 33 -9.59 -11.60 -16.76
CA ASN A 33 -9.95 -10.52 -17.67
C ASN A 33 -11.48 -10.34 -17.78
N ILE A 34 -11.95 -9.10 -17.59
CA ILE A 34 -13.33 -8.68 -17.75
C ILE A 34 -13.46 -7.75 -18.97
N GLY A 35 -14.64 -7.77 -19.60
CA GLY A 35 -14.94 -6.85 -20.69
C GLY A 35 -15.04 -5.40 -20.21
N SER A 36 -14.54 -4.47 -21.02
CA SER A 36 -14.71 -3.04 -20.79
C SER A 36 -16.20 -2.69 -20.75
N GLY A 37 -16.65 -2.01 -19.69
CA GLY A 37 -18.07 -1.70 -19.48
C GLY A 37 -18.91 -2.82 -18.84
N SER A 38 -18.29 -3.93 -18.42
CA SER A 38 -18.98 -4.95 -17.62
C SER A 38 -19.48 -4.40 -16.28
N GLN A 39 -20.54 -5.03 -15.74
CA GLN A 39 -21.06 -4.67 -14.41
C GLN A 39 -20.00 -4.88 -13.31
N ILE A 40 -19.15 -5.91 -13.43
CA ILE A 40 -17.99 -6.12 -12.56
C ILE A 40 -17.05 -4.91 -12.59
N SER A 41 -16.71 -4.39 -13.77
CA SER A 41 -15.85 -3.19 -13.88
C SER A 41 -16.47 -1.99 -13.15
N ALA A 42 -17.76 -1.74 -13.34
CA ALA A 42 -18.45 -0.65 -12.66
C ALA A 42 -18.51 -0.87 -11.14
N ASN A 43 -18.65 -2.12 -10.69
CA ASN A 43 -18.63 -2.45 -9.27
C ASN A 43 -17.23 -2.31 -8.65
N ILE A 44 -16.17 -2.60 -9.40
CA ILE A 44 -14.77 -2.31 -8.99
C ILE A 44 -14.59 -0.82 -8.77
N ASP A 45 -15.03 0.02 -9.72
CA ASP A 45 -14.86 1.48 -9.58
C ASP A 45 -15.60 2.04 -8.34
N ARG A 46 -16.78 1.49 -8.03
CA ARG A 46 -17.53 1.85 -6.80
C ARG A 46 -16.89 1.33 -5.53
N LEU A 47 -16.39 0.09 -5.56
CA LEU A 47 -15.62 -0.50 -4.46
C LEU A 47 -14.38 0.36 -4.17
N LEU A 48 -13.61 0.75 -5.19
CA LEU A 48 -12.42 1.59 -5.04
C LEU A 48 -12.73 2.93 -4.39
N ALA A 49 -13.83 3.59 -4.77
CA ALA A 49 -14.26 4.83 -4.13
C ALA A 49 -14.56 4.65 -2.62
N GLU A 50 -15.19 3.54 -2.26
CA GLU A 50 -15.45 3.18 -0.86
C GLU A 50 -14.14 2.89 -0.10
N LEU A 51 -13.23 2.10 -0.70
CA LEU A 51 -11.93 1.80 -0.13
C LEU A 51 -11.12 3.08 0.12
N VAL A 52 -11.07 4.01 -0.84
CA VAL A 52 -10.38 5.30 -0.68
C VAL A 52 -10.96 6.09 0.50
N SER A 53 -12.29 6.24 0.54
CA SER A 53 -12.95 7.03 1.58
C SER A 53 -12.72 6.46 2.98
N LYS A 54 -12.90 5.14 3.13
CA LYS A 54 -12.88 4.47 4.44
C LYS A 54 -11.46 4.20 4.93
N THR A 55 -10.54 3.81 4.05
CA THR A 55 -9.12 3.61 4.43
C THR A 55 -8.50 4.94 4.84
N SER A 56 -8.79 6.05 4.15
CA SER A 56 -8.29 7.38 4.54
C SER A 56 -8.67 7.78 5.97
N SER A 57 -9.83 7.32 6.44
CA SER A 57 -10.36 7.66 7.78
C SER A 57 -9.91 6.68 8.86
N ASN A 58 -9.85 5.39 8.51
CA ASN A 58 -9.71 4.31 9.50
C ASN A 58 -8.36 3.58 9.40
N GLY A 59 -7.51 3.89 8.43
CA GLY A 59 -6.28 3.16 8.13
C GLY A 59 -6.50 1.78 7.50
N PHE A 60 -7.71 1.20 7.61
CA PHE A 60 -8.05 -0.11 7.05
C PHE A 60 -9.55 -0.24 6.77
N ILE A 61 -9.88 -0.98 5.72
CA ILE A 61 -11.20 -1.57 5.51
C ILE A 61 -11.07 -2.83 4.64
N ALA A 62 -11.91 -3.83 4.92
CA ALA A 62 -12.22 -4.92 4.02
C ALA A 62 -13.74 -4.95 3.79
N THR A 63 -14.18 -4.90 2.54
CA THR A 63 -15.59 -4.75 2.17
C THR A 63 -15.89 -5.43 0.85
N SER A 64 -17.16 -5.40 0.43
CA SER A 64 -17.57 -5.89 -0.88
C SER A 64 -18.62 -4.97 -1.48
N TYR A 65 -18.66 -4.89 -2.81
CA TYR A 65 -19.66 -4.14 -3.56
C TYR A 65 -20.32 -5.02 -4.61
N GLY A 66 -21.60 -4.78 -4.89
CA GLY A 66 -22.37 -5.57 -5.84
C GLY A 66 -23.02 -6.81 -5.21
N LYS A 67 -23.58 -7.68 -6.04
CA LYS A 67 -24.31 -8.90 -5.62
C LYS A 67 -24.12 -10.01 -6.66
N ASN A 68 -24.31 -11.27 -6.22
CA ASN A 68 -24.27 -12.46 -7.07
C ASN A 68 -22.96 -12.54 -7.88
N GLN A 69 -23.05 -12.86 -9.17
CA GLN A 69 -21.92 -13.02 -10.08
C GLN A 69 -21.12 -11.73 -10.34
N ASP A 70 -21.68 -10.55 -10.02
CA ASP A 70 -21.03 -9.26 -10.20
C ASP A 70 -20.45 -8.70 -8.89
N GLN A 71 -20.49 -9.47 -7.80
CA GLN A 71 -19.94 -9.05 -6.51
C GLN A 71 -18.41 -9.03 -6.57
N VAL A 72 -17.83 -7.98 -6.00
CA VAL A 72 -16.38 -7.80 -5.87
C VAL A 72 -16.01 -7.52 -4.43
N PHE A 73 -14.89 -8.07 -4.00
CA PHE A 73 -14.34 -7.98 -2.65
C PHE A 73 -13.06 -7.17 -2.71
N GLY A 74 -12.85 -6.31 -1.72
CA GLY A 74 -11.67 -5.46 -1.69
C GLY A 74 -11.25 -5.11 -0.28
N LEU A 75 -9.96 -4.81 -0.16
CA LEU A 75 -9.42 -4.19 1.04
C LEU A 75 -8.44 -3.09 0.67
N GLY A 76 -8.38 -2.10 1.55
CA GLY A 76 -7.38 -1.05 1.55
C GLY A 76 -6.76 -0.99 2.94
N GLN A 77 -5.44 -0.84 3.00
CA GLN A 77 -4.71 -0.79 4.25
C GLN A 77 -3.54 0.17 4.15
N CYS A 78 -3.45 1.13 5.06
CA CYS A 78 -2.26 1.96 5.23
C CYS A 78 -1.25 1.27 6.14
N ARG A 79 0.01 1.68 6.05
CA ARG A 79 1.02 1.30 7.04
C ARG A 79 0.62 1.85 8.40
N GLY A 80 0.71 1.04 9.46
CA GLY A 80 0.14 1.40 10.76
C GLY A 80 0.78 2.63 11.43
N ASP A 81 1.90 3.13 10.91
CA ASP A 81 2.64 4.26 11.47
C ASP A 81 2.68 5.52 10.61
N VAL A 82 1.93 5.57 9.51
CA VAL A 82 1.84 6.77 8.67
C VAL A 82 0.74 7.72 9.13
N SER A 83 0.88 9.00 8.80
CA SER A 83 -0.16 9.99 9.14
C SER A 83 -1.44 9.74 8.33
N SER A 84 -2.59 10.23 8.82
CA SER A 84 -3.85 10.15 8.05
C SER A 84 -3.75 10.86 6.69
N LYS A 85 -2.89 11.88 6.58
CA LYS A 85 -2.64 12.57 5.31
C LYS A 85 -1.90 11.67 4.33
N ASP A 86 -0.81 11.04 4.77
CA ASP A 86 -0.01 10.15 3.92
C ASP A 86 -0.80 8.90 3.54
N CYS A 87 -1.58 8.35 4.48
CA CYS A 87 -2.53 7.28 4.23
C CYS A 87 -3.55 7.66 3.15
N SER A 88 -4.15 8.85 3.26
CA SER A 88 -5.15 9.33 2.30
C SER A 88 -4.55 9.56 0.91
N SER A 89 -3.37 10.19 0.83
CA SER A 89 -2.65 10.37 -0.43
C SER A 89 -2.31 9.01 -1.07
N CYS A 90 -1.74 8.09 -0.29
CA CYS A 90 -1.35 6.78 -0.80
C CYS A 90 -2.53 5.98 -1.34
N ILE A 91 -3.65 5.89 -0.59
CA ILE A 91 -4.78 5.06 -1.03
C ILE A 91 -5.47 5.66 -2.26
N GLN A 92 -5.48 6.98 -2.41
CA GLN A 92 -5.98 7.66 -3.61
C GLN A 92 -5.13 7.32 -4.83
N ASP A 93 -3.80 7.39 -4.70
CA ASP A 93 -2.88 7.05 -5.77
C ASP A 93 -2.95 5.55 -6.11
N ALA A 94 -3.01 4.67 -5.11
CA ALA A 94 -3.20 3.24 -5.30
C ALA A 94 -4.48 2.91 -6.09
N ALA A 95 -5.62 3.51 -5.72
CA ALA A 95 -6.89 3.26 -6.40
C ALA A 95 -6.90 3.77 -7.86
N LYS A 96 -6.23 4.89 -8.13
CA LYS A 96 -6.06 5.40 -9.50
C LYS A 96 -5.13 4.51 -10.32
N GLN A 97 -3.96 4.19 -9.76
CA GLN A 97 -2.88 3.49 -10.46
C GLN A 97 -3.20 2.02 -10.71
N ILE A 98 -3.93 1.35 -9.81
CA ILE A 98 -4.33 -0.05 -10.03
C ILE A 98 -5.23 -0.20 -11.27
N ARG A 99 -6.13 0.76 -11.53
CA ARG A 99 -6.98 0.75 -12.74
C ARG A 99 -6.22 1.12 -14.00
N GLN A 100 -5.16 1.93 -13.90
CA GLN A 100 -4.29 2.26 -15.04
C GLN A 100 -3.39 1.08 -15.42
N ARG A 101 -2.85 0.38 -14.41
CA ARG A 101 -1.87 -0.72 -14.60
C ARG A 101 -2.55 -2.07 -14.83
N CYS A 102 -3.71 -2.30 -14.24
CA CYS A 102 -4.54 -3.50 -14.42
C CYS A 102 -5.93 -3.11 -15.00
N PRO A 103 -6.02 -2.69 -16.28
CA PRO A 103 -7.23 -2.06 -16.82
C PRO A 103 -8.44 -3.01 -16.89
N ASN A 104 -8.19 -4.30 -17.09
CA ASN A 104 -9.25 -5.28 -17.37
C ASN A 104 -9.21 -6.49 -16.43
N GLN A 105 -8.40 -6.51 -15.39
CA GLN A 105 -8.32 -7.67 -14.49
C GLN A 105 -9.25 -7.49 -13.31
N ALA A 106 -10.02 -8.54 -12.98
CA ALA A 106 -10.91 -8.56 -11.84
C ALA A 106 -10.23 -9.00 -10.53
N ASP A 107 -9.01 -9.53 -10.59
CA ASP A 107 -8.11 -9.74 -9.45
C ASP A 107 -6.83 -8.93 -9.65
N ALA A 108 -6.66 -7.90 -8.81
CA ALA A 108 -5.52 -7.01 -8.87
C ALA A 108 -5.08 -6.58 -7.47
N ARG A 109 -3.78 -6.31 -7.35
CA ARG A 109 -3.11 -5.87 -6.13
C ARG A 109 -2.10 -4.79 -6.48
N ILE A 110 -1.94 -3.79 -5.62
CA ILE A 110 -0.91 -2.76 -5.75
C ILE A 110 -0.32 -2.44 -4.38
N TRP A 111 1.00 -2.29 -4.34
CA TRP A 111 1.77 -1.98 -3.13
C TRP A 111 2.49 -0.66 -3.29
N TYR A 112 2.45 0.13 -2.23
CA TYR A 112 3.21 1.34 -2.00
C TYR A 112 3.90 1.23 -0.64
N ASP A 113 4.88 2.08 -0.38
CA ASP A 113 5.55 2.10 0.93
C ASP A 113 4.56 2.36 2.08
N HIS A 114 3.56 3.22 1.83
CA HIS A 114 2.59 3.67 2.82
C HIS A 114 1.24 2.95 2.79
N CYS A 115 0.94 2.14 1.78
CA CYS A 115 -0.35 1.45 1.69
C CYS A 115 -0.37 0.26 0.72
N PHE A 116 -1.38 -0.57 0.91
CA PHE A 116 -1.72 -1.72 0.08
C PHE A 116 -3.19 -1.65 -0.32
N LEU A 117 -3.49 -2.01 -1.57
CA LEU A 117 -4.86 -2.12 -2.06
C LEU A 117 -5.01 -3.38 -2.92
N ARG A 118 -6.09 -4.13 -2.66
CA ARG A 118 -6.44 -5.36 -3.40
C ARG A 118 -7.93 -5.40 -3.69
N TYR A 119 -8.29 -5.89 -4.87
CA TYR A 119 -9.65 -6.31 -5.17
C TYR A 119 -9.67 -7.63 -5.93
N ASN A 120 -10.78 -8.37 -5.81
CA ASN A 120 -11.00 -9.65 -6.48
C ASN A 120 -12.51 -9.90 -6.68
N ASN A 121 -12.92 -10.58 -7.75
CA ASN A 121 -14.30 -11.05 -7.95
C ASN A 121 -14.61 -12.38 -7.24
N LYS A 122 -13.62 -12.99 -6.58
CA LYS A 122 -13.76 -14.12 -5.67
C LYS A 122 -13.49 -13.65 -4.24
N ARG A 123 -14.20 -14.23 -3.29
CA ARG A 123 -14.01 -13.92 -1.87
C ARG A 123 -12.64 -14.45 -1.41
N TYR A 124 -11.84 -13.57 -0.80
CA TYR A 124 -10.53 -13.88 -0.21
C TYR A 124 -10.33 -13.26 1.19
N ILE A 125 -11.25 -12.41 1.64
CA ILE A 125 -11.12 -11.68 2.92
C ILE A 125 -11.09 -12.71 4.05
N GLY A 126 -10.00 -12.69 4.82
CA GLY A 126 -9.73 -13.63 5.91
C GLY A 126 -9.08 -14.95 5.47
N GLU A 127 -8.64 -15.07 4.21
CA GLU A 127 -7.94 -16.25 3.71
C GLU A 127 -6.45 -15.93 3.50
N ILE A 128 -5.58 -16.80 4.02
CA ILE A 128 -4.13 -16.69 3.82
C ILE A 128 -3.78 -16.79 2.33
N ASP A 129 -2.98 -15.84 1.84
CA ASP A 129 -2.50 -15.83 0.47
C ASP A 129 -1.02 -15.46 0.39
N THR A 130 -0.18 -16.49 0.24
CA THR A 130 1.28 -16.37 0.06
C THR A 130 1.71 -16.60 -1.38
N SER A 131 0.78 -16.52 -2.35
CA SER A 131 1.03 -16.93 -3.75
C SER A 131 1.86 -15.94 -4.55
N PHE A 132 1.92 -14.67 -4.12
CA PHE A 132 2.64 -13.61 -4.81
C PHE A 132 3.41 -12.73 -3.81
N GLY A 133 4.65 -12.41 -4.14
CA GLY A 133 5.51 -11.52 -3.36
C GLY A 133 6.39 -10.66 -4.28
N ILE A 134 6.67 -9.44 -3.84
CA ILE A 134 7.62 -8.54 -4.49
C ILE A 134 8.90 -8.56 -3.66
N PHE A 135 10.03 -8.88 -4.30
CA PHE A 135 11.31 -9.00 -3.62
C PHE A 135 12.27 -7.92 -4.13
N TYR A 136 12.72 -7.08 -3.21
CA TYR A 136 13.83 -6.15 -3.42
C TYR A 136 14.99 -6.56 -2.53
N TRP A 137 16.20 -6.51 -3.06
CA TRP A 137 17.40 -6.81 -2.30
C TRP A 137 18.47 -5.76 -2.58
N ASN A 138 19.22 -5.43 -1.54
CA ASN A 138 20.44 -4.66 -1.67
C ASN A 138 21.58 -5.61 -2.08
N VAL A 139 22.38 -5.22 -3.07
CA VAL A 139 23.53 -5.98 -3.58
C VAL A 139 24.86 -5.54 -2.96
N GLU A 140 24.83 -4.53 -2.10
CA GLU A 140 26.00 -4.05 -1.37
C GLU A 140 26.54 -5.09 -0.38
N ASN A 141 27.84 -5.00 -0.10
CA ASN A 141 28.50 -5.96 0.76
C ASN A 141 28.24 -5.67 2.25
N VAL A 142 28.01 -6.74 3.02
CA VAL A 142 27.89 -6.68 4.49
C VAL A 142 29.25 -7.06 5.10
N THR A 143 29.86 -6.14 5.84
CA THR A 143 31.21 -6.35 6.41
C THR A 143 31.30 -7.53 7.38
N ASP A 144 30.27 -7.74 8.19
CA ASP A 144 30.16 -8.86 9.13
C ASP A 144 28.80 -9.57 8.93
N PRO A 145 28.73 -10.51 7.97
CA PRO A 145 27.47 -11.19 7.64
C PRO A 145 26.91 -12.03 8.79
N GLU A 146 27.77 -12.62 9.62
CA GLU A 146 27.33 -13.48 10.72
C GLU A 146 26.61 -12.66 11.79
N ASN A 147 27.23 -11.56 12.24
CA ASN A 147 26.60 -10.66 13.20
C ASN A 147 25.34 -10.00 12.61
N PHE A 148 25.39 -9.53 11.36
CA PHE A 148 24.23 -8.95 10.70
C PHE A 148 23.04 -9.90 10.66
N ASN A 149 23.25 -11.15 10.21
CA ASN A 149 22.17 -12.13 10.09
C ASN A 149 21.59 -12.52 11.45
N LYS A 150 22.44 -12.64 12.49
CA LYS A 150 22.02 -12.92 13.86
C LYS A 150 21.15 -11.79 14.42
N GLU A 151 21.60 -10.55 14.30
CA GLU A 151 20.88 -9.37 14.79
C GLU A 151 19.58 -9.14 14.01
N LEU A 152 19.60 -9.34 12.69
CA LEU A 152 18.39 -9.30 11.86
C LEU A 152 17.39 -10.37 12.27
N GLY A 153 17.81 -11.62 12.46
CA GLY A 153 16.93 -12.71 12.88
C GLY A 153 16.27 -12.42 14.23
N THR A 154 17.06 -11.94 15.19
CA THR A 154 16.58 -11.54 16.52
C THR A 154 15.57 -10.41 16.43
N LEU A 155 15.88 -9.36 15.65
CA LEU A 155 14.97 -8.23 15.45
C LEU A 155 13.67 -8.66 14.78
N MET A 156 13.74 -9.51 13.75
CA MET A 156 12.57 -10.05 13.05
C MET A 156 11.68 -10.87 13.99
N ASP A 157 12.24 -11.71 14.84
CA ASP A 157 11.48 -12.48 15.84
C ASP A 157 10.76 -11.57 16.84
N GLN A 158 11.45 -10.52 17.31
CA GLN A 158 10.86 -9.53 18.20
C GLN A 158 9.67 -8.80 17.55
N ILE A 159 9.83 -8.29 16.32
CA ILE A 159 8.78 -7.49 15.68
C ILE A 159 7.62 -8.35 15.17
N LYS A 160 7.85 -9.62 14.82
CA LYS A 160 6.75 -10.56 14.53
C LYS A 160 5.86 -10.77 15.75
N ALA A 161 6.41 -10.82 16.95
CA ALA A 161 5.60 -10.94 18.17
C ALA A 161 4.69 -9.71 18.41
N GLN A 162 5.07 -8.53 17.88
CA GLN A 162 4.26 -7.32 18.00
C GLN A 162 3.00 -7.36 17.11
N THR A 163 3.01 -8.09 15.98
CA THR A 163 1.90 -8.05 15.02
C THR A 163 0.62 -8.69 15.55
N VAL A 164 0.74 -9.61 16.52
CA VAL A 164 -0.39 -10.30 17.16
C VAL A 164 -0.98 -9.53 18.35
N GLU A 165 -0.35 -8.44 18.77
CA GLU A 165 -0.86 -7.59 19.86
C GLU A 165 -2.08 -6.79 19.40
N THR A 166 -3.12 -6.73 20.23
CA THR A 166 -4.43 -6.16 19.88
C THR A 166 -4.38 -4.71 19.39
N ASN A 167 -3.40 -3.92 19.84
CA ASN A 167 -3.32 -2.48 19.54
C ASN A 167 -2.34 -2.14 18.41
N ASN A 168 -1.63 -3.12 17.87
CA ASN A 168 -0.60 -2.86 16.88
C ASN A 168 -1.11 -2.98 15.44
N GLU A 169 -2.39 -3.32 15.25
CA GLU A 169 -3.03 -3.33 13.93
C GLU A 169 -2.29 -4.18 12.88
N GLY A 170 -1.63 -5.26 13.32
CA GLY A 170 -0.82 -6.13 12.47
C GLY A 170 0.58 -5.60 12.15
N LEU A 171 0.97 -4.43 12.66
CA LEU A 171 2.29 -3.82 12.46
C LEU A 171 3.28 -4.25 13.57
N GLY A 172 4.50 -4.60 13.17
CA GLY A 172 5.64 -4.72 14.05
C GLY A 172 6.81 -3.95 13.47
N LYS A 173 7.52 -3.18 14.30
CA LYS A 173 8.70 -2.43 13.87
C LYS A 173 9.73 -2.31 14.98
N GLY A 174 10.98 -2.15 14.57
CA GLY A 174 12.07 -2.01 15.53
C GLY A 174 13.39 -1.68 14.86
N GLU A 175 14.37 -1.41 15.71
CA GLU A 175 15.73 -1.14 15.31
C GLU A 175 16.71 -1.78 16.28
N THR A 176 17.91 -2.12 15.80
CA THR A 176 19.05 -2.52 16.64
C THR A 176 20.34 -1.89 16.10
N LYS A 177 21.31 -1.63 16.98
CA LYS A 177 22.61 -1.07 16.58
C LYS A 177 23.58 -2.21 16.28
N LEU A 178 24.06 -2.26 15.05
CA LEU A 178 25.15 -3.17 14.65
C LEU A 178 26.52 -2.61 15.03
N SER A 179 26.64 -1.28 15.06
CA SER A 179 27.83 -0.56 15.52
C SER A 179 27.47 0.87 15.97
N SER A 180 28.46 1.69 16.34
CA SER A 180 28.26 3.11 16.64
C SER A 180 27.73 3.94 15.47
N PHE A 181 27.87 3.44 14.23
CA PHE A 181 27.52 4.16 13.00
C PHE A 181 26.44 3.47 12.17
N VAL A 182 26.09 2.22 12.50
CA VAL A 182 25.15 1.41 11.71
C VAL A 182 24.01 0.96 12.61
N THR A 183 22.80 1.39 12.23
CA THR A 183 21.54 0.95 12.82
C THR A 183 20.78 0.13 11.79
N LEU A 184 20.33 -1.05 12.20
CA LEU A 184 19.47 -1.92 11.43
C LEU A 184 18.03 -1.60 11.78
N TYR A 185 17.19 -1.39 10.77
CA TYR A 185 15.75 -1.15 10.91
C TYR A 185 14.99 -2.32 10.28
N ALA A 186 13.87 -2.71 10.88
CA ALA A 186 12.98 -3.72 10.33
C ALA A 186 11.51 -3.39 10.59
N LEU A 187 10.66 -3.84 9.67
CA LEU A 187 9.22 -3.65 9.71
C LEU A 187 8.52 -4.89 9.13
N VAL A 188 7.44 -5.31 9.77
CA VAL A 188 6.52 -6.35 9.30
C VAL A 188 5.10 -5.84 9.43
N GLN A 189 4.24 -6.18 8.47
CA GLN A 189 2.83 -5.82 8.57
C GLN A 189 1.93 -6.91 7.97
N CYS A 190 1.00 -7.44 8.76
CA CYS A 190 -0.06 -8.33 8.30
C CYS A 190 -1.24 -7.53 7.74
N THR A 191 -1.99 -8.11 6.79
CA THR A 191 -3.28 -7.54 6.43
C THR A 191 -4.29 -7.77 7.56
N ARG A 192 -5.06 -6.74 7.91
CA ARG A 192 -5.93 -6.76 9.11
C ARG A 192 -7.20 -7.60 8.95
N ASP A 193 -7.40 -8.23 7.79
CA ASP A 193 -8.46 -9.21 7.58
C ASP A 193 -8.10 -10.61 8.11
N LEU A 194 -6.82 -10.90 8.36
CA LEU A 194 -6.35 -12.17 8.89
C LEU A 194 -6.58 -12.27 10.41
N SER A 195 -6.76 -13.49 10.91
CA SER A 195 -6.87 -13.75 12.34
C SER A 195 -5.50 -13.80 13.03
N GLN A 196 -5.47 -13.77 14.36
CA GLN A 196 -4.21 -13.81 15.12
C GLN A 196 -3.43 -15.13 15.02
N ILE A 197 -4.07 -16.20 14.52
CA ILE A 197 -3.47 -17.53 14.38
C ILE A 197 -3.03 -17.85 12.94
N ASP A 198 -3.31 -16.93 12.01
CA ASP A 198 -2.91 -16.99 10.61
C ASP A 198 -1.53 -16.37 10.39
#